data_AF-A0A7S2TRY3-F1
#
_entry.id   AF-A0A7S2TRY3-F1
#
_cell.length_a   1.000
_cell.length_b   1.000
_cell.length_c   1.000
_cell.angle_alpha   90.00
_cell.angle_beta   90.00
_cell.angle_gamma   90.00
#
_symmetry.space_group_name_H-M   'P 1'
#
loop_
_entity.id
_entity.type
_entity.pdbx_description
1 polymer ?
#
loop_
_entity_poly.entity_id
_entity_poly.type
_entity_poly.pdbx_seq_one_letter_code
_entity_poly.pdbx_strand_id
1 'polypeptide(L)'
;GDPHPGNVLLMPDGRLGLIDYGQVKRLPISTRQTYAKLIIALCEDNKEEIVRLWLHEMDQRSKTDNETIAYKLACFWHDRNTPDIVGDYNLHTFLESLEKEDPVVRVNEDYVMAARVSVLMRGFGNMMGLQLRVAPHWRPIAEKFLQAHPVA
;
A
#
# COMPACT_ATOMS: atom_id res chain seq x y z
N GLY A 1 2.60 -13.47 -1.25
CA GLY A 1 3.94 -14.06 -1.29
C GLY A 1 4.93 -12.97 -1.07
N ASP A 2 6.13 -13.25 -0.55
CA ASP A 2 7.17 -12.21 -0.63
C ASP A 2 7.27 -11.78 -2.09
N PRO A 3 6.75 -10.60 -2.46
CA PRO A 3 6.62 -10.25 -3.84
C PRO A 3 8.03 -9.84 -4.22
N HIS A 4 8.75 -10.79 -4.82
CA HIS A 4 10.09 -10.59 -5.33
C HIS A 4 10.02 -10.48 -6.85
N PRO A 5 10.82 -9.59 -7.49
CA PRO A 5 10.81 -9.44 -8.93
C PRO A 5 11.03 -10.75 -9.71
N GLY A 6 11.83 -11.67 -9.17
CA GLY A 6 12.04 -13.00 -9.76
C GLY A 6 10.78 -13.87 -9.91
N ASN A 7 9.68 -13.54 -9.22
CA ASN A 7 8.43 -14.30 -9.25
C ASN A 7 7.45 -13.81 -10.33
N VAL A 8 7.82 -12.77 -11.09
CA VAL A 8 7.00 -12.17 -12.15
C VAL A 8 7.80 -12.17 -13.47
N LEU A 9 7.31 -12.89 -14.47
CA LEU A 9 7.93 -12.98 -15.81
C LEU A 9 7.07 -12.25 -16.84
N LEU A 10 7.69 -11.48 -17.75
CA LEU A 10 7.00 -10.99 -18.94
C LEU A 10 7.07 -12.06 -20.03
N MET A 11 5.92 -12.58 -20.43
CA MET A 11 5.80 -13.62 -21.44
C MET A 11 5.90 -13.02 -22.85
N PRO A 12 6.31 -13.80 -23.88
CA PRO A 12 6.42 -13.29 -25.26
C PRO A 12 5.13 -12.72 -25.86
N ASP A 13 3.97 -13.11 -25.32
CA ASP A 13 2.64 -12.64 -25.72
C ASP A 13 2.15 -11.42 -24.92
N GLY A 14 3.01 -10.83 -24.09
CA GLY A 14 2.70 -9.66 -23.27
C GLY A 14 1.97 -9.95 -21.96
N ARG A 15 1.69 -11.22 -21.63
CA ARG A 15 1.12 -11.59 -20.31
C ARG A 15 2.19 -11.58 -19.22
N LEU A 16 1.76 -11.45 -17.97
CA LEU A 16 2.60 -11.70 -16.80
C LEU A 16 2.46 -13.15 -16.34
N GLY A 17 3.57 -13.87 -16.26
CA GLY A 17 3.67 -15.18 -15.63
C GLY A 17 4.01 -15.05 -14.15
N LEU A 18 3.17 -15.60 -13.28
CA LEU A 18 3.42 -15.68 -11.84
C LEU A 18 3.84 -17.12 -11.50
N ILE A 19 5.08 -17.29 -11.03
CA ILE A 19 5.70 -18.61 -10.90
C ILE A 19 5.81 -19.12 -9.46
N ASP A 20 5.55 -18.28 -8.45
CA ASP A 20 5.67 -18.64 -7.04
C ASP A 20 4.40 -18.27 -6.25
N TYR A 21 3.82 -19.29 -5.61
CA TYR A 21 2.66 -19.20 -4.73
C TYR A 21 2.96 -19.71 -3.31
N GLY A 22 4.23 -19.89 -2.94
CA GLY A 22 4.65 -20.51 -1.66
C GLY A 22 4.34 -19.69 -0.40
N GLN A 23 3.93 -18.43 -0.54
CA GLN A 23 3.72 -17.49 0.57
C GLN A 23 2.36 -16.77 0.47
N VAL A 24 1.25 -17.50 0.39
CA VAL A 24 -0.11 -16.91 0.35
C VAL A 24 -0.67 -16.73 1.77
N LYS A 25 -1.18 -15.53 2.08
CA LYS A 25 -1.91 -15.25 3.34
C LYS A 25 -3.39 -15.10 3.04
N ARG A 26 -4.24 -15.81 3.79
CA ARG A 26 -5.70 -15.62 3.73
C ARG A 26 -6.06 -14.47 4.65
N LEU A 27 -6.56 -13.37 4.07
CA LEU A 27 -7.00 -12.22 4.84
C LEU A 27 -8.47 -12.40 5.27
N PRO A 28 -8.81 -12.15 6.55
CA PRO A 28 -10.19 -12.06 6.99
C PRO A 28 -11.00 -11.05 6.18
N ILE A 29 -12.33 -11.24 6.10
CA ILE A 29 -13.21 -10.34 5.35
C ILE A 29 -13.12 -8.92 5.90
N SER A 30 -13.08 -8.74 7.22
CA SER A 30 -12.94 -7.43 7.87
C SER A 30 -11.67 -6.70 7.43
N THR A 31 -10.51 -7.37 7.48
CA THR A 31 -9.22 -6.83 6.99
C THR A 31 -9.32 -6.41 5.53
N ARG A 32 -9.96 -7.23 4.68
CA ARG A 32 -10.16 -6.90 3.25
C ARG A 32 -11.09 -5.70 3.06
N GLN A 33 -12.12 -5.55 3.89
CA GLN A 33 -13.01 -4.39 3.87
C GLN A 33 -12.27 -3.11 4.27
N THR A 34 -11.49 -3.15 5.36
CA THR A 34 -10.64 -2.01 5.78
C THR A 34 -9.66 -1.63 4.68
N TYR A 35 -9.01 -2.61 4.06
CA TYR A 35 -8.08 -2.35 2.97
C TYR A 35 -8.76 -1.76 1.73
N ALA A 36 -9.95 -2.26 1.36
CA ALA A 36 -10.73 -1.71 0.25
C ALA A 36 -11.13 -0.25 0.50
N LYS A 37 -11.54 0.09 1.73
CA LYS A 37 -11.82 1.49 2.13
C LYS A 37 -10.57 2.36 2.01
N LEU A 38 -9.41 1.86 2.44
CA LEU A 38 -8.13 2.59 2.30
C LEU A 38 -7.82 2.89 0.84
N ILE A 39 -7.98 1.92 -0.07
CA ILE A 39 -7.74 2.13 -1.51
C ILE A 39 -8.65 3.22 -2.08
N ILE A 40 -9.93 3.25 -1.68
CA ILE A 40 -10.85 4.30 -2.12
C ILE A 40 -10.41 5.66 -1.58
N ALA A 41 -10.11 5.75 -0.27
CA ALA A 41 -9.66 7.00 0.35
C ALA A 41 -8.35 7.53 -0.27
N LEU A 42 -7.40 6.64 -0.57
CA LEU A 42 -6.16 6.96 -1.29
C LEU A 42 -6.44 7.47 -2.70
N CYS A 43 -7.39 6.86 -3.42
CA CYS A 43 -7.77 7.30 -4.77
C CYS A 43 -8.45 8.68 -4.76
N GLU A 44 -9.11 9.04 -3.68
CA GLU A 44 -9.78 10.33 -3.49
C GLU A 44 -8.89 11.38 -2.84
N ASP A 45 -7.65 11.00 -2.48
CA ASP A 45 -6.72 11.81 -1.68
C ASP A 45 -7.37 12.39 -0.41
N ASN A 46 -8.29 11.63 0.19
CA ASN A 46 -9.00 12.00 1.42
C ASN A 46 -8.09 11.74 2.63
N LYS A 47 -7.30 12.75 3.00
CA LYS A 47 -6.28 12.66 4.05
C LYS A 47 -6.88 12.24 5.40
N GLU A 48 -8.01 12.82 5.79
CA GLU A 48 -8.67 12.55 7.06
C GLU A 48 -9.07 11.06 7.17
N GLU A 49 -9.68 10.50 6.11
CA GLU A 49 -10.09 9.10 6.11
C GLU A 49 -8.88 8.15 6.00
N ILE A 50 -7.84 8.50 5.23
CA ILE A 50 -6.59 7.73 5.17
C ILE A 50 -5.98 7.59 6.56
N VAL A 51 -5.85 8.71 7.29
CA VAL A 51 -5.26 8.74 8.63
C VAL A 51 -6.15 7.96 9.62
N ARG A 52 -7.47 8.16 9.57
CA ARG A 52 -8.41 7.43 10.43
C ARG A 52 -8.29 5.92 10.23
N LEU A 53 -8.30 5.46 8.98
CA LEU A 53 -8.15 4.04 8.64
C LEU A 53 -6.79 3.51 9.09
N TRP A 54 -5.71 4.23 8.81
CA TRP A 54 -4.34 3.82 9.16
C TRP A 54 -4.15 3.64 10.67
N LEU A 55 -4.53 4.64 11.47
CA LEU A 55 -4.31 4.64 12.91
C LEU A 55 -5.31 3.77 13.67
N HIS A 56 -6.60 3.81 13.30
CA HIS A 56 -7.67 3.24 14.13
C HIS A 56 -8.19 1.88 13.66
N GLU A 57 -8.14 1.59 12.36
CA GLU A 57 -8.73 0.36 11.79
C GLU A 57 -7.65 -0.63 11.37
N MET A 58 -6.53 -0.11 10.85
CA MET A 58 -5.36 -0.92 10.53
C MET A 58 -4.42 -1.07 11.71
N ASP A 59 -4.55 -0.24 12.75
CA ASP A 59 -3.73 -0.26 13.98
C ASP A 59 -2.22 -0.16 13.68
N GLN A 60 -1.87 0.72 12.74
CA GLN A 60 -0.48 1.10 12.43
C GLN A 60 -0.11 2.29 13.32
N ARG A 61 0.77 2.09 14.31
CA ARG A 61 1.01 3.07 15.38
C ARG A 61 2.46 3.53 15.41
N SER A 62 2.65 4.80 15.70
CA SER A 62 3.95 5.42 15.94
C SER A 62 4.01 5.98 17.36
N LYS A 63 5.17 6.49 17.77
CA LYS A 63 5.39 6.98 19.13
C LYS A 63 4.40 8.08 19.54
N THR A 64 4.04 8.95 18.59
CA THR A 64 3.14 10.08 18.81
C THR A 64 1.89 10.04 17.95
N ASP A 65 1.74 9.02 17.08
CA ASP A 65 0.67 8.92 16.09
C ASP A 65 0.53 10.20 15.25
N ASN A 66 1.66 10.77 14.79
CA ASN A 66 1.66 11.99 13.99
C ASN A 66 0.91 11.78 12.68
N GLU A 67 -0.23 12.46 12.52
CA GLU A 67 -1.13 12.31 11.37
C GLU A 67 -0.45 12.58 10.02
N THR A 68 0.52 13.49 9.97
CA THR A 68 1.24 13.80 8.72
C THR A 68 2.17 12.66 8.33
N ILE A 69 2.83 12.03 9.31
CA ILE A 69 3.70 10.87 9.07
C ILE A 69 2.85 9.65 8.74
N ALA A 70 1.74 9.43 9.46
CA ALA A 70 0.76 8.38 9.16
C ALA A 70 0.25 8.48 7.72
N TYR A 71 -0.15 9.68 7.29
CA TYR A 71 -0.56 9.94 5.90
C TYR A 71 0.55 9.59 4.90
N LYS A 72 1.78 10.08 5.11
CA LYS A 72 2.92 9.82 4.23
C LYS A 72 3.24 8.32 4.13
N LEU A 73 3.24 7.61 5.26
CA LEU A 73 3.47 6.16 5.29
C LEU A 73 2.35 5.39 4.59
N ALA A 74 1.08 5.76 4.80
CA ALA A 74 -0.05 5.13 4.13
C ALA A 74 0.03 5.31 2.61
N CYS A 75 0.29 6.53 2.13
CA CYS A 75 0.47 6.82 0.71
C CYS A 75 1.67 6.06 0.14
N PHE A 76 2.82 6.10 0.82
CA PHE A 76 4.04 5.43 0.38
C PHE A 76 3.85 3.92 0.26
N TRP A 77 3.32 3.27 1.29
CA TRP A 77 3.20 1.81 1.30
C TRP A 77 2.10 1.29 0.39
N HIS A 78 1.02 2.04 0.18
CA HIS A 78 -0.17 1.52 -0.48
C HIS A 78 -0.57 2.18 -1.80
N ASP A 79 -0.01 3.34 -2.16
CA ASP A 79 -0.42 4.05 -3.37
C ASP A 79 0.74 4.49 -4.26
N ARG A 80 1.63 5.37 -3.77
CA ARG A 80 2.57 6.13 -4.61
C ARG A 80 3.82 6.57 -3.85
N ASN A 81 4.89 6.84 -4.59
CA ASN A 81 6.14 7.43 -4.09
C ASN A 81 6.57 8.64 -4.94
N THR A 82 5.59 9.44 -5.35
CA THR A 82 5.76 10.68 -6.10
C THR A 82 6.28 11.81 -5.21
N PRO A 83 6.84 12.90 -5.79
CA PRO A 83 7.46 13.98 -5.02
C PRO A 83 6.57 14.67 -3.98
N ASP A 84 5.24 14.65 -4.13
CA ASP A 84 4.31 15.17 -3.13
C ASP A 84 4.32 14.37 -1.81
N ILE A 85 4.74 13.10 -1.85
CA ILE A 85 4.87 12.23 -0.67
C ILE A 85 6.32 12.15 -0.19
N VAL A 86 7.24 11.83 -1.10
CA VAL A 86 8.64 11.55 -0.74
C VAL A 86 9.57 12.76 -0.83
N GLY A 87 9.11 13.87 -1.42
CA GLY A 87 9.95 15.04 -1.68
C GLY A 87 11.13 14.72 -2.58
N ASP A 88 12.28 15.32 -2.28
CA ASP A 88 13.55 15.10 -2.98
C ASP A 88 14.36 13.93 -2.40
N TYR A 89 13.80 13.20 -1.43
CA TYR A 89 14.48 12.09 -0.82
C TYR A 89 14.48 10.86 -1.73
N ASN A 90 15.59 10.12 -1.72
CA ASN A 90 15.53 8.71 -2.12
C ASN A 90 14.70 7.91 -1.10
N LEU A 91 14.19 6.74 -1.49
CA LEU A 91 13.23 5.99 -0.66
C LEU A 91 13.81 5.58 0.70
N HIS A 92 15.12 5.31 0.77
CA HIS A 92 15.77 4.93 2.01
C HIS A 92 15.84 6.13 2.97
N THR A 93 16.37 7.27 2.52
CA THR A 93 16.46 8.48 3.33
C THR A 93 15.08 9.02 3.71
N PHE A 94 14.08 8.87 2.84
CA PHE A 94 12.69 9.19 3.17
C PHE A 94 12.21 8.40 4.39
N LEU A 95 12.33 7.07 4.35
CA LEU A 95 11.89 6.20 5.45
C LEU A 95 12.69 6.46 6.73
N GLU A 96 14.01 6.64 6.64
CA GLU A 96 14.85 6.98 7.78
C GLU A 96 14.45 8.33 8.42
N SER A 97 14.10 9.33 7.61
CA SER A 97 13.65 10.62 8.11
C SER A 97 12.36 10.51 8.94
N LEU A 98 11.40 9.72 8.45
CA LEU A 98 10.13 9.50 9.14
C LEU A 98 10.32 8.71 10.43
N GLU A 99 11.13 7.65 10.40
CA GLU A 99 11.46 6.83 11.57
C GLU A 99 12.19 7.64 12.64
N LYS A 100 13.07 8.57 12.25
CA LYS A 100 13.75 9.47 13.18
C LYS A 100 12.79 10.46 13.84
N GLU A 101 11.80 10.94 13.11
CA GLU A 101 10.84 11.94 13.58
C GLU A 101 9.76 11.32 14.49
N ASP A 102 9.13 10.23 14.05
CA ASP A 102 8.09 9.53 14.80
C ASP A 102 8.22 8.00 14.59
N PRO A 103 9.04 7.32 15.41
CA PRO A 103 9.34 5.90 15.25
C PRO A 103 8.09 5.03 15.27
N VAL A 104 8.07 4.00 14.41
CA VAL A 104 6.98 3.02 14.39
C VAL A 104 7.04 2.15 15.64
N VAL A 105 5.94 2.08 16.39
CA VAL A 105 5.82 1.28 17.62
C VAL A 105 5.04 -0.01 17.38
N ARG A 106 4.10 0.01 16.42
CA ARG A 106 3.29 -1.15 16.08
C ARG A 106 2.99 -1.20 14.59
N VAL A 107 3.17 -2.39 14.02
CA VAL A 107 2.76 -2.71 12.65
C VAL A 107 1.79 -3.86 12.70
N ASN A 108 0.62 -3.68 12.07
CA ASN A 108 -0.28 -4.81 11.83
C ASN A 108 0.17 -5.57 10.57
N GLU A 109 0.67 -6.79 10.78
CA GLU A 109 1.23 -7.65 9.74
C GLU A 109 0.20 -8.14 8.70
N ASP A 110 -1.09 -7.96 8.93
CA ASP A 110 -2.13 -8.30 7.97
C ASP A 110 -2.04 -7.50 6.68
N TYR A 111 -1.52 -6.28 6.74
CA TYR A 111 -1.44 -5.37 5.60
C TYR A 111 -0.07 -5.31 4.92
N VAL A 112 0.97 -5.86 5.57
CA VAL A 112 2.36 -5.83 5.07
C VAL A 112 2.47 -6.48 3.69
N MET A 113 1.77 -7.60 3.48
CA MET A 113 1.80 -8.30 2.19
C MET A 113 1.23 -7.43 1.06
N ALA A 114 0.12 -6.72 1.32
CA ALA A 114 -0.49 -5.82 0.34
C ALA A 114 0.39 -4.60 0.06
N ALA A 115 1.03 -4.04 1.11
CA ALA A 115 2.03 -2.97 0.97
C ALA A 115 3.18 -3.39 0.06
N ARG A 116 3.77 -4.58 0.30
CA ARG A 116 4.89 -5.09 -0.50
C ARG A 116 4.50 -5.29 -1.96
N VAL A 117 3.31 -5.82 -2.24
CA VAL A 117 2.82 -5.96 -3.62
C VAL A 117 2.69 -4.59 -4.29
N SER A 118 2.16 -3.61 -3.58
CA SER A 118 2.04 -2.22 -4.06
C SER A 118 3.41 -1.63 -4.42
N VAL A 119 4.40 -1.76 -3.53
CA VAL A 119 5.78 -1.30 -3.77
C VAL A 119 6.45 -2.03 -4.94
N LEU A 120 6.32 -3.36 -5.02
CA LEU A 120 6.90 -4.15 -6.12
C LEU A 120 6.33 -3.71 -7.47
N MET A 121 5.01 -3.58 -7.58
CA MET A 121 4.35 -3.19 -8.83
C MET A 121 4.79 -1.80 -9.28
N ARG A 122 4.94 -0.85 -8.36
CA ARG A 122 5.51 0.47 -8.68
C ARG A 122 6.98 0.42 -9.03
N GLY A 123 7.77 -0.43 -8.37
CA GLY A 123 9.18 -0.65 -8.70
C GLY A 123 9.37 -1.10 -10.15
N PHE A 124 8.56 -2.04 -10.60
CA PHE A 124 8.52 -2.46 -12.01
C PHE A 124 8.12 -1.32 -12.96
N GLY A 125 7.09 -0.56 -12.60
CA GLY A 125 6.70 0.64 -13.36
C GLY A 125 7.88 1.61 -13.52
N ASN A 126 8.58 1.91 -12.43
CA ASN A 126 9.72 2.82 -12.43
C ASN A 126 10.86 2.33 -13.33
N MET A 127 11.14 1.01 -13.38
CA MET A 127 12.13 0.45 -14.31
C MET A 127 11.76 0.65 -15.79
N MET A 128 10.46 0.83 -16.07
CA MET A 128 9.94 1.17 -17.41
C MET A 128 9.75 2.68 -17.61
N GLY A 129 10.20 3.52 -16.67
CA GLY A 129 10.02 4.96 -16.72
C GLY A 129 8.60 5.43 -16.36
N LEU A 130 7.78 4.59 -15.75
CA LEU A 130 6.40 4.90 -15.34
C LEU A 130 6.30 5.12 -13.83
N GLN A 131 5.94 6.33 -13.41
CA GLN A 131 5.55 6.60 -12.02
C GLN A 131 4.06 6.32 -11.84
N LEU A 132 3.72 5.20 -11.22
CA LEU A 132 2.34 4.75 -11.06
C LEU A 132 1.75 5.11 -9.69
N ARG A 133 0.48 5.50 -9.68
CA ARG A 133 -0.40 5.44 -8.51
C ARG A 133 -1.19 4.13 -8.56
N VAL A 134 -1.14 3.35 -7.49
CA VAL A 134 -1.81 2.04 -7.44
C VAL A 134 -3.30 2.18 -7.16
N ALA A 135 -3.71 3.16 -6.34
CA ALA A 135 -5.08 3.29 -5.88
C ALA A 135 -6.12 3.46 -7.02
N PRO A 136 -5.89 4.28 -8.07
CA PRO A 136 -6.83 4.39 -9.19
C PRO A 136 -7.08 3.08 -9.93
N HIS A 137 -6.04 2.23 -10.07
CA HIS A 137 -6.17 0.93 -10.73
C HIS A 137 -6.89 -0.10 -9.86
N TRP A 138 -6.80 0.01 -8.54
CA TRP A 138 -7.39 -0.95 -7.61
C TRP A 138 -8.78 -0.53 -7.12
N ARG A 139 -9.15 0.74 -7.26
CA ARG A 139 -10.46 1.28 -6.86
C ARG A 139 -11.65 0.47 -7.40
N PRO A 140 -11.75 0.10 -8.70
CA PRO A 140 -12.90 -0.66 -9.18
C PRO A 140 -13.04 -2.04 -8.51
N ILE A 141 -11.92 -2.65 -8.15
CA ILE A 141 -11.89 -3.95 -7.44
C ILE A 141 -12.35 -3.76 -5.99
N ALA A 142 -11.88 -2.69 -5.33
CA ALA A 142 -12.27 -2.34 -3.97
C ALA A 142 -13.77 -2.03 -3.86
N GLU A 143 -14.31 -1.21 -4.76
CA GLU A 143 -15.74 -0.86 -4.81
C GLU A 143 -16.61 -2.09 -5.04
N LYS A 144 -16.28 -2.91 -6.05
CA LYS A 144 -16.99 -4.17 -6.31
C LYS A 144 -16.95 -5.12 -5.12
N PHE A 145 -15.81 -5.19 -4.43
CA PHE A 145 -15.68 -6.03 -3.24
C PHE A 145 -16.59 -5.56 -2.10
N LEU A 146 -16.63 -4.26 -1.81
CA LEU A 146 -17.47 -3.68 -0.77
C LEU A 146 -18.96 -3.77 -1.09
N GLN A 147 -19.36 -3.62 -2.36
CA GLN A 147 -20.75 -3.84 -2.79
C GLN A 147 -21.21 -5.29 -2.54
N ALA A 148 -20.33 -6.26 -2.79
CA ALA A 148 -20.62 -7.67 -2.56
C ALA A 148 -20.53 -8.09 -1.08
N HIS A 149 -19.84 -7.32 -0.25
CA HIS A 149 -19.61 -7.60 1.17
C HIS A 149 -19.88 -6.32 1.98
N PRO A 150 -21.15 -5.88 2.09
CA PRO A 150 -21.50 -4.70 2.87
C PRO A 150 -21.04 -4.88 4.32
N VAL A 151 -20.55 -3.79 4.91
CA VAL A 151 -20.21 -3.77 6.33
C VAL A 151 -21.52 -3.77 7.11
N ALA A 152 -21.67 -4.71 8.04
CA ALA A 152 -22.83 -4.81 8.91
C ALA A 152 -22.90 -3.65 9.91
#